data_AF-A0A428X367-F1
#
_entry.id   AF-A0A428X367-F1
#
_cell.length_a   1.000
_cell.length_b   1.000
_cell.length_c   1.000
_cell.angle_alpha   90.00
_cell.angle_beta   90.00
_cell.angle_gamma   90.00
#
_symmetry.space_group_name_H-M   'P 1'
#
loop_
_entity.id
_entity.type
_entity.pdbx_description
1 polymer ?
#
loop_
_entity_poly.entity_id
_entity_poly.type
_entity_poly.pdbx_seq_one_letter_code
_entity_poly.pdbx_strand_id
1 'polypeptide(L)'
;MPDHFEELFADLRVATIPQVRPPGIDAVRRTARRRRRTTRTAAAAAVALAVTGGLLVTGLPLRGGHRVAPAERVRDLADTATRALRTQVPDLAGQPLSGPVSADGEVTFPGQPAGSHRLALACAGPGKMAVEAQLVRGAGDSTALGGYIVSCATAPKAAVLTFRLPVTGSVTVVLAGDPAAVGSAGYAVAMATSDEAGRQDVPAAESAWNAARAADVLTAAGRPSPVRVTTEQVLSTTHVTGPGSAATPGDHELALVCAGPGTLTLTVQTVRTGDGKVAGSGTTVAQQQVKCRDEDPRLDATELLSLPRDFGFVITAVPDGEARNRAGWAYHLGPE
;
A
#
# COMPACT_ATOMS: atom_id res chain seq x y z
N MET A 1 -9.93 -24.57 -46.16
CA MET A 1 -9.38 -25.80 -45.55
C MET A 1 -8.75 -25.48 -44.18
N PRO A 2 -9.55 -25.31 -43.12
CA PRO A 2 -9.06 -25.17 -41.74
C PRO A 2 -9.26 -26.43 -40.86
N ASP A 3 -9.87 -27.50 -41.37
CA ASP A 3 -10.52 -28.50 -40.51
C ASP A 3 -9.59 -29.54 -39.85
N HIS A 4 -8.32 -29.62 -40.24
CA HIS A 4 -7.44 -30.70 -39.76
C HIS A 4 -6.73 -30.38 -38.43
N PHE A 5 -6.66 -29.10 -38.04
CA PHE A 5 -6.06 -28.71 -36.76
C PHE A 5 -7.06 -28.80 -35.60
N GLU A 6 -8.36 -28.59 -35.83
CA GLU A 6 -9.39 -28.72 -34.78
C GLU A 6 -9.54 -30.17 -34.30
N GLU A 7 -9.40 -31.16 -35.17
CA GLU A 7 -9.45 -32.59 -34.79
C GLU A 7 -8.31 -32.97 -33.83
N LEU A 8 -7.09 -32.45 -34.06
CA LEU A 8 -5.92 -32.76 -33.22
C LEU A 8 -5.99 -32.12 -31.82
N PHE A 9 -6.62 -30.95 -31.69
CA PHE A 9 -6.80 -30.29 -30.38
C PHE A 9 -8.01 -30.81 -29.60
N ALA A 10 -9.02 -31.35 -30.29
CA ALA A 10 -10.17 -31.97 -29.64
C ALA A 10 -9.75 -33.21 -28.83
N ASP A 11 -8.90 -34.08 -29.39
CA ASP A 11 -8.45 -35.30 -28.72
C ASP A 11 -7.55 -35.03 -27.51
N LEU A 12 -6.70 -33.99 -27.57
CA LEU A 12 -5.81 -33.63 -26.45
C LEU A 12 -6.54 -33.01 -25.25
N ARG A 13 -7.68 -32.32 -25.47
CA ARG A 13 -8.50 -31.75 -24.38
C ARG A 13 -9.23 -32.82 -23.57
N VAL A 14 -9.59 -33.95 -24.19
CA VAL A 14 -10.30 -35.04 -23.50
C VAL A 14 -9.35 -35.87 -22.66
N ALA A 15 -8.08 -36.02 -23.07
CA ALA A 15 -7.11 -36.89 -22.40
C ALA A 15 -6.39 -36.27 -21.18
N THR A 16 -6.44 -34.94 -20.98
CA THR A 16 -5.54 -34.25 -20.02
C THR A 16 -6.22 -33.57 -18.84
N ILE A 17 -7.55 -33.64 -18.69
CA ILE A 17 -8.22 -33.11 -17.50
C ILE A 17 -8.26 -34.21 -16.42
N PRO A 18 -7.40 -34.18 -15.39
CA PRO A 18 -7.50 -35.11 -14.28
C PRO A 18 -8.88 -34.93 -13.65
N GLN A 19 -9.68 -36.00 -13.65
CA GLN A 19 -10.94 -36.02 -12.92
C GLN A 19 -10.64 -35.87 -11.43
N VAL A 20 -10.75 -34.64 -10.92
CA VAL A 20 -10.68 -34.36 -9.50
C VAL A 20 -11.96 -34.92 -8.88
N ARG A 21 -11.92 -36.19 -8.45
CA ARG A 21 -13.01 -36.76 -7.66
C ARG A 21 -13.08 -36.01 -6.34
N PRO A 22 -14.21 -35.35 -6.03
CA PRO A 22 -14.37 -34.74 -4.72
C PRO A 22 -14.22 -35.83 -3.64
N PRO A 23 -13.49 -35.55 -2.55
CA PRO A 23 -13.30 -36.52 -1.50
C PRO A 23 -14.66 -36.94 -0.94
N GLY A 24 -14.93 -38.25 -0.92
CA GLY A 24 -16.19 -38.78 -0.43
C GLY A 24 -16.49 -38.34 1.01
N ILE A 25 -17.77 -38.30 1.37
CA ILE A 25 -18.27 -37.84 2.68
C ILE A 25 -17.58 -38.57 3.86
N ASP A 26 -17.11 -39.79 3.65
CA ASP A 26 -16.35 -40.57 4.64
C ASP A 26 -14.92 -40.06 4.90
N ALA A 27 -14.29 -39.41 3.93
CA ALA A 27 -12.99 -38.75 4.12
C ALA A 27 -13.14 -37.50 5.00
N VAL A 28 -14.23 -36.74 4.80
CA VAL A 28 -14.60 -35.57 5.63
C VAL A 28 -14.94 -36.00 7.07
N ARG A 29 -15.67 -37.11 7.23
CA ARG A 29 -15.99 -37.64 8.58
C ARG A 29 -14.75 -38.13 9.33
N ARG A 30 -13.77 -38.73 8.64
CA ARG A 30 -12.51 -39.18 9.24
C ARG A 30 -11.62 -38.03 9.72
N THR A 31 -11.50 -36.95 8.94
CA THR A 31 -10.72 -35.77 9.35
C THR A 31 -11.37 -35.03 10.52
N ALA A 32 -12.70 -34.91 10.56
CA ALA A 32 -13.41 -34.31 11.67
C ALA A 32 -13.27 -35.11 12.99
N ARG A 33 -13.35 -36.45 12.93
CA ARG A 33 -13.15 -37.30 14.12
C ARG A 33 -11.72 -37.24 14.67
N ARG A 34 -10.70 -37.17 13.80
CA ARG A 34 -9.30 -37.06 14.22
C ARG A 34 -9.04 -35.75 14.96
N ARG A 35 -9.57 -34.63 14.45
CA ARG A 35 -9.41 -33.30 15.08
C ARG A 35 -10.09 -33.19 16.45
N ARG A 36 -11.24 -33.84 16.64
CA ARG A 36 -11.95 -33.87 17.94
C ARG A 36 -11.28 -34.76 19.00
N ARG A 37 -10.52 -35.79 18.60
CA ARG A 37 -9.76 -36.62 19.54
C ARG A 37 -8.48 -35.94 20.00
N THR A 38 -7.77 -35.23 19.10
CA THR A 38 -6.54 -34.50 19.45
C THR A 38 -6.80 -33.28 20.35
N THR A 39 -7.95 -32.61 20.23
CA THR A 39 -8.29 -31.47 21.10
C THR A 39 -8.65 -31.89 22.52
N ARG A 40 -9.20 -33.10 22.72
CA ARG A 40 -9.55 -33.59 24.07
C ARG A 40 -8.35 -34.07 24.88
N THR A 41 -7.31 -34.62 24.22
CA THR A 41 -6.08 -35.04 24.93
C THR A 41 -5.20 -33.87 25.36
N ALA A 42 -5.22 -32.75 24.63
CA ALA A 42 -4.43 -31.56 24.99
C ALA A 42 -4.98 -30.84 26.24
N ALA A 43 -6.30 -30.87 26.47
CA ALA A 43 -6.90 -30.23 27.64
C ALA A 43 -6.59 -30.98 28.96
N ALA A 44 -6.44 -32.31 28.92
CA ALA A 44 -6.14 -33.10 30.12
C ALA A 44 -4.69 -32.92 30.62
N ALA A 45 -3.74 -32.65 29.73
CA ALA A 45 -2.34 -32.40 30.10
C ALA A 45 -2.11 -31.03 30.76
N ALA A 46 -2.95 -30.03 30.46
CA ALA A 46 -2.82 -28.69 31.02
C ALA A 46 -3.27 -28.60 32.50
N VAL A 47 -4.22 -29.44 32.91
CA VAL A 47 -4.76 -29.40 34.29
C VAL A 47 -3.85 -30.12 35.30
N ALA A 48 -3.13 -31.17 34.87
CA ALA A 48 -2.20 -31.89 35.77
C ALA A 48 -0.94 -31.06 36.13
N LEU A 49 -0.48 -30.18 35.22
CA LEU A 49 0.66 -29.28 35.48
C LEU A 49 0.29 -28.07 36.36
N ALA A 50 -0.98 -27.71 36.46
CA ALA A 50 -1.44 -26.60 37.31
C ALA A 50 -1.47 -26.97 38.80
N VAL A 51 -1.63 -28.25 39.15
CA VAL A 51 -1.84 -28.66 40.56
C VAL A 51 -0.55 -29.09 41.26
N THR A 52 0.48 -29.56 40.54
CA THR A 52 1.79 -29.92 41.16
C THR A 52 2.85 -28.82 41.11
N GLY A 53 2.67 -27.76 40.31
CA GLY A 53 3.57 -26.60 40.26
C GLY A 53 3.23 -25.45 41.22
N GLY A 54 2.20 -25.58 42.04
CA GLY A 54 1.58 -24.48 42.80
C GLY A 54 2.24 -24.10 44.12
N LEU A 55 3.38 -24.69 44.53
CA LEU A 55 3.90 -24.52 45.89
C LEU A 55 5.40 -24.18 46.04
N LEU A 56 6.13 -23.88 44.95
CA LEU A 56 7.57 -23.54 45.06
C LEU A 56 8.04 -22.32 44.21
N VAL A 57 7.14 -21.40 43.82
CA VAL A 57 7.55 -20.15 43.14
C VAL A 57 6.96 -18.90 43.80
N THR A 58 6.93 -18.87 45.12
CA THR A 58 6.75 -17.64 45.91
C THR A 58 8.09 -17.29 46.54
N GLY A 59 9.03 -16.71 45.78
CA GLY A 59 10.30 -16.29 46.38
C GLY A 59 11.48 -16.04 45.46
N LEU A 60 11.38 -16.27 44.14
CA LEU A 60 12.40 -15.73 43.24
C LEU A 60 12.09 -14.24 43.05
N PRO A 61 12.96 -13.32 43.51
CA PRO A 61 12.85 -11.93 43.12
C PRO A 61 12.93 -11.95 41.60
N LEU A 62 11.84 -11.55 40.94
CA LEU A 62 11.87 -11.20 39.52
C LEU A 62 12.98 -10.18 39.38
N ARG A 63 14.17 -10.64 38.97
CA ARG A 63 15.37 -9.82 38.73
C ARG A 63 14.87 -8.64 37.93
N GLY A 64 14.93 -7.46 38.57
CA GLY A 64 14.25 -6.25 38.12
C GLY A 64 14.38 -6.12 36.62
N GLY A 65 13.25 -6.31 35.93
CA GLY A 65 13.18 -6.08 34.50
C GLY A 65 13.74 -4.69 34.28
N HIS A 66 14.89 -4.62 33.63
CA HIS A 66 15.57 -3.35 33.39
C HIS A 66 14.55 -2.46 32.70
N ARG A 67 14.12 -1.42 33.41
CA ARG A 67 13.28 -0.38 32.84
C ARG A 67 14.18 0.38 31.88
N VAL A 68 14.28 -0.13 30.65
CA VAL A 68 14.88 0.58 29.52
C VAL A 68 14.16 1.91 29.44
N ALA A 69 14.93 3.00 29.45
CA ALA A 69 14.37 4.33 29.39
C ALA A 69 13.52 4.47 28.11
N PRO A 70 12.37 5.16 28.13
CA PRO A 70 11.51 5.29 26.95
C PRO A 70 12.27 5.75 25.69
N ALA A 71 13.23 6.67 25.84
CA ALA A 71 14.07 7.16 24.74
C ALA A 71 14.96 6.07 24.11
N GLU A 72 15.49 5.15 24.92
CA GLU A 72 16.37 4.06 24.47
C GLU A 72 15.56 3.03 23.67
N ARG A 73 14.33 2.73 24.11
CA ARG A 73 13.40 1.88 23.36
C ARG A 73 13.09 2.44 21.96
N VAL A 74 12.84 3.74 21.86
CA VAL A 74 12.51 4.36 20.56
C VAL A 74 13.73 4.36 19.63
N ARG A 75 14.93 4.55 20.18
CA ARG A 75 16.18 4.40 19.43
C ARG A 75 16.35 2.98 18.87
N ASP A 76 16.10 1.95 19.69
CA ASP A 76 16.16 0.56 19.26
C ASP A 76 15.17 0.25 18.12
N LEU A 77 13.99 0.87 18.15
CA LEU A 77 12.99 0.77 17.08
C LEU A 77 13.47 1.46 15.80
N ALA A 78 14.05 2.66 15.88
CA ALA A 78 14.63 3.33 14.72
C ALA A 78 15.80 2.52 14.10
N ASP A 79 16.64 1.91 14.93
CA ASP A 79 17.70 1.00 14.47
C ASP A 79 17.12 -0.27 13.82
N THR A 80 16.00 -0.79 14.34
CA THR A 80 15.28 -1.93 13.75
C THR A 80 14.70 -1.57 12.38
N ALA A 81 14.09 -0.40 12.24
CA ALA A 81 13.61 0.12 10.96
C ALA A 81 14.77 0.27 9.95
N THR A 82 15.91 0.80 10.41
CA THR A 82 17.12 0.99 9.58
C THR A 82 17.66 -0.34 9.07
N ARG A 83 17.73 -1.36 9.93
CA ARG A 83 18.15 -2.72 9.52
C ARG A 83 17.20 -3.31 8.48
N ALA A 84 15.89 -3.18 8.70
CA ALA A 84 14.89 -3.69 7.76
C ALA A 84 15.00 -3.01 6.40
N LEU A 85 15.17 -1.68 6.37
CA LEU A 85 15.34 -0.90 5.15
C LEU A 85 16.57 -1.36 4.34
N ARG A 86 17.74 -1.43 5.00
CA ARG A 86 19.00 -1.89 4.36
C ARG A 86 18.93 -3.32 3.84
N THR A 87 18.21 -4.19 4.55
CA THR A 87 18.12 -5.61 4.17
C THR A 87 17.14 -5.82 3.01
N GLN A 88 16.03 -5.08 2.99
CA GLN A 88 14.97 -5.28 2.00
C GLN A 88 15.17 -4.45 0.73
N VAL A 89 15.94 -3.36 0.83
CA VAL A 89 16.20 -2.41 -0.28
C VAL A 89 17.70 -2.07 -0.33
N PRO A 90 18.57 -3.07 -0.64
CA PRO A 90 20.02 -2.93 -0.54
C PRO A 90 20.63 -1.98 -1.58
N ASP A 91 19.87 -1.64 -2.60
CA ASP A 91 20.19 -0.77 -3.73
C ASP A 91 20.05 0.73 -3.42
N LEU A 92 19.56 1.11 -2.24
CA LEU A 92 19.52 2.51 -1.83
C LEU A 92 20.92 3.01 -1.49
N ALA A 93 21.49 3.79 -2.40
CA ALA A 93 22.71 4.54 -2.14
C ALA A 93 22.45 5.60 -1.05
N GLY A 94 23.11 5.47 0.10
CA GLY A 94 23.09 6.49 1.14
C GLY A 94 22.92 5.93 2.56
N GLN A 95 23.22 6.78 3.54
CA GLN A 95 22.92 6.48 4.93
C GLN A 95 21.44 6.81 5.20
N PRO A 96 20.62 5.84 5.65
CA PRO A 96 19.25 6.13 6.04
C PRO A 96 19.21 7.18 7.15
N LEU A 97 18.27 8.09 7.03
CA LEU A 97 17.89 9.02 8.08
C LEU A 97 16.85 8.32 8.95
N SER A 98 17.04 8.32 10.27
CA SER A 98 16.19 7.57 11.18
C SER A 98 15.90 8.37 12.43
N GLY A 99 14.72 8.17 13.01
CA GLY A 99 14.31 8.90 14.20
C GLY A 99 13.04 8.37 14.86
N PRO A 100 12.63 8.96 15.99
CA PRO A 100 11.33 8.70 16.58
C PRO A 100 10.21 9.17 15.64
N VAL A 101 9.09 8.45 15.59
CA VAL A 101 7.88 8.95 14.92
C VAL A 101 7.29 10.11 15.74
N SER A 102 7.09 11.25 15.09
CA SER A 102 6.45 12.45 15.64
C SER A 102 5.09 12.71 14.99
N ALA A 103 4.31 13.65 15.56
CA ALA A 103 3.03 14.04 14.98
C ALA A 103 3.22 14.70 13.60
N ASP A 104 4.21 15.60 13.50
CA ASP A 104 4.55 16.33 12.28
C ASP A 104 6.08 16.37 12.11
N GLY A 105 6.66 15.27 11.63
CA GLY A 105 8.09 15.18 11.33
C GLY A 105 8.40 15.62 9.90
N GLU A 106 9.59 16.18 9.68
CA GLU A 106 10.08 16.51 8.34
C GLU A 106 11.52 16.02 8.17
N VAL A 107 11.81 15.46 6.99
CA VAL A 107 13.14 15.02 6.59
C VAL A 107 13.46 15.59 5.22
N THR A 108 14.52 16.38 5.11
CA THR A 108 14.89 17.04 3.86
C THR A 108 16.10 16.40 3.21
N PHE A 109 15.95 16.06 1.94
CA PHE A 109 17.01 15.62 1.05
C PHE A 109 17.37 16.77 0.09
N PRO A 110 18.46 17.52 0.36
CA PRO A 110 18.80 18.69 -0.43
C PRO A 110 19.37 18.30 -1.81
N GLY A 111 19.19 19.20 -2.79
CA GLY A 111 19.95 19.18 -4.04
C GLY A 111 19.77 17.93 -4.91
N GLN A 112 18.59 17.34 -4.89
CA GLN A 112 18.29 16.14 -5.67
C GLN A 112 18.20 16.47 -7.15
N PRO A 113 18.90 15.75 -8.04
CA PRO A 113 18.85 16.02 -9.47
C PRO A 113 17.46 15.75 -10.05
N ALA A 114 17.12 16.45 -11.14
CA ALA A 114 15.95 16.09 -11.94
C ALA A 114 16.04 14.62 -12.41
N GLY A 115 14.91 13.91 -12.45
CA GLY A 115 14.88 12.50 -12.81
C GLY A 115 14.02 11.66 -11.87
N SER A 116 14.11 10.35 -11.99
CA SER A 116 13.38 9.40 -11.15
C SER A 116 14.11 9.11 -9.84
N HIS A 117 13.35 9.09 -8.76
CA HIS A 117 13.81 8.84 -7.41
C HIS A 117 12.99 7.74 -6.76
N ARG A 118 13.65 6.94 -5.92
CA ARG A 118 13.01 5.97 -5.04
C ARG A 118 13.19 6.41 -3.60
N LEU A 119 12.09 6.68 -2.93
CA LEU A 119 12.02 6.94 -1.50
C LEU A 119 11.54 5.68 -0.79
N ALA A 120 12.39 5.08 0.01
CA ALA A 120 12.03 3.92 0.80
C ALA A 120 11.93 4.28 2.28
N LEU A 121 10.95 3.70 2.94
CA LEU A 121 10.67 3.92 4.36
C LEU A 121 10.33 2.62 5.06
N ALA A 122 10.79 2.46 6.29
CA ALA A 122 10.36 1.40 7.20
C ALA A 122 9.94 2.04 8.54
N CYS A 123 8.88 1.52 9.17
CA CYS A 123 8.43 1.95 10.50
C CYS A 123 8.36 0.76 11.47
N ALA A 124 9.09 0.84 12.59
CA ALA A 124 9.09 -0.17 13.63
C ALA A 124 8.32 0.32 14.87
N GLY A 125 7.43 -0.52 15.41
CA GLY A 125 6.61 -0.20 16.58
C GLY A 125 5.11 -0.35 16.33
N PRO A 126 4.25 0.19 17.20
CA PRO A 126 2.81 0.24 16.99
C PRO A 126 2.38 1.41 16.10
N GLY A 127 1.14 1.38 15.62
CA GLY A 127 0.51 2.49 14.89
C GLY A 127 0.85 2.54 13.40
N LYS A 128 0.65 3.72 12.82
CA LYS A 128 0.86 4.01 11.40
C LYS A 128 1.48 5.39 11.24
N MET A 129 2.07 5.62 10.07
CA MET A 129 2.64 6.90 9.69
C MET A 129 2.27 7.24 8.24
N ALA A 130 1.70 8.41 8.02
CA ALA A 130 1.53 8.99 6.70
C ALA A 130 2.86 9.59 6.23
N VAL A 131 3.23 9.33 4.98
CA VAL A 131 4.46 9.79 4.35
C VAL A 131 4.08 10.58 3.11
N GLU A 132 4.58 11.79 2.98
CA GLU A 132 4.35 12.63 1.80
C GLU A 132 5.67 13.23 1.33
N ALA A 133 6.02 13.02 0.06
CA ALA A 133 7.18 13.64 -0.57
C ALA A 133 6.76 14.93 -1.28
N GLN A 134 7.49 16.01 -1.05
CA GLN A 134 7.26 17.32 -1.65
C GLN A 134 8.56 17.88 -2.25
N LEU A 135 8.48 18.39 -3.47
CA LEU A 135 9.57 19.17 -4.07
C LEU A 135 9.46 20.62 -3.59
N VAL A 136 10.48 21.13 -2.90
CA VAL A 136 10.55 22.51 -2.42
C VAL A 136 11.44 23.32 -3.35
N ARG A 137 10.87 24.39 -3.95
CA ARG A 137 11.58 25.29 -4.89
C ARG A 137 11.91 26.66 -4.31
N GLY A 138 11.38 26.97 -3.13
CA GLY A 138 11.57 28.23 -2.42
C GLY A 138 10.74 28.30 -1.15
N ALA A 139 10.78 29.43 -0.46
CA ALA A 139 9.95 29.66 0.72
C ALA A 139 8.46 29.68 0.33
N GLY A 140 7.73 28.61 0.66
CA GLY A 140 6.30 28.48 0.41
C GLY A 140 5.89 27.93 -0.95
N ASP A 141 6.84 27.60 -1.83
CA ASP A 141 6.55 26.89 -3.10
C ASP A 141 6.94 25.41 -2.96
N SER A 142 5.94 24.57 -2.71
CA SER A 142 6.08 23.12 -2.70
C SER A 142 5.14 22.45 -3.69
N THR A 143 5.63 21.41 -4.35
CA THR A 143 4.84 20.54 -5.25
C THR A 143 4.78 19.14 -4.64
N ALA A 144 3.57 18.62 -4.39
CA ALA A 144 3.40 17.24 -3.95
C ALA A 144 3.90 16.26 -5.02
N LEU A 145 4.72 15.30 -4.61
CA LEU A 145 5.30 14.26 -5.48
C LEU A 145 4.63 12.90 -5.29
N GLY A 146 3.84 12.76 -4.23
CA GLY A 146 3.14 11.53 -3.86
C GLY A 146 3.29 11.22 -2.38
N GLY A 147 2.51 10.26 -1.89
CA GLY A 147 2.56 9.85 -0.49
C GLY A 147 1.86 8.52 -0.26
N TYR A 148 2.04 7.92 0.90
CA TYR A 148 1.43 6.64 1.29
C TYR A 148 1.41 6.47 2.81
N ILE A 149 0.61 5.53 3.30
CA ILE A 149 0.55 5.19 4.72
C ILE A 149 1.38 3.93 4.98
N VAL A 150 2.32 4.02 5.92
CA VAL A 150 3.14 2.90 6.39
C VAL A 150 2.60 2.38 7.71
N SER A 151 2.31 1.09 7.77
CA SER A 151 2.01 0.42 9.03
C SER A 151 3.29 0.13 9.79
N CYS A 152 3.35 0.53 11.04
CA CYS A 152 4.46 0.19 11.91
C CYS A 152 4.29 -1.23 12.43
N ALA A 153 5.38 -1.99 12.52
CA ALA A 153 5.35 -3.37 13.02
C ALA A 153 6.64 -3.73 13.78
N THR A 154 6.60 -4.74 14.64
CA THR A 154 7.81 -5.25 15.32
C THR A 154 8.84 -5.81 14.32
N ALA A 155 8.36 -6.41 13.23
CA ALA A 155 9.16 -6.82 12.08
C ALA A 155 8.78 -5.91 10.89
N PRO A 156 9.35 -4.71 10.80
CA PRO A 156 8.93 -3.71 9.83
C PRO A 156 9.24 -4.17 8.40
N LYS A 157 8.33 -3.84 7.48
CA LYS A 157 8.53 -4.00 6.04
C LYS A 157 8.89 -2.64 5.44
N ALA A 158 9.85 -2.64 4.53
CA ALA A 158 10.15 -1.46 3.74
C ALA A 158 9.01 -1.26 2.73
N ALA A 159 8.55 -0.03 2.64
CA ALA A 159 7.67 0.46 1.60
C ALA A 159 8.47 1.43 0.72
N VAL A 160 8.21 1.41 -0.58
CA VAL A 160 8.97 2.15 -1.58
C VAL A 160 8.00 2.99 -2.40
N LEU A 161 8.27 4.28 -2.48
CA LEU A 161 7.59 5.25 -3.35
C LEU A 161 8.55 5.68 -4.44
N THR A 162 8.12 5.57 -5.68
CA THR A 162 8.84 6.11 -6.83
C THR A 162 8.18 7.39 -7.28
N PHE A 163 8.95 8.45 -7.51
CA PHE A 163 8.46 9.70 -8.07
C PHE A 163 9.50 10.33 -8.99
N ARG A 164 9.06 11.30 -9.80
CA ARG A 164 9.94 12.02 -10.72
C ARG A 164 10.04 13.49 -10.36
N LEU A 165 11.26 13.98 -10.27
CA LEU A 165 11.56 15.39 -10.13
C LEU A 165 11.64 16.05 -11.51
N PRO A 166 10.81 17.06 -11.81
CA PRO A 166 10.85 17.76 -13.11
C PRO A 166 12.09 18.65 -13.25
N VAL A 167 12.65 19.08 -12.11
CA VAL A 167 13.84 19.94 -12.01
C VAL A 167 14.64 19.52 -10.79
N THR A 168 15.93 19.88 -10.75
CA THR A 168 16.77 19.71 -9.57
C THR A 168 16.21 20.55 -8.41
N GLY A 169 16.16 20.00 -7.20
CA GLY A 169 15.64 20.72 -6.03
C GLY A 169 15.71 19.91 -4.74
N SER A 170 15.24 20.49 -3.63
CA SER A 170 15.17 19.79 -2.35
C SER A 170 13.89 18.99 -2.26
N VAL A 171 13.98 17.74 -1.81
CA VAL A 171 12.80 16.92 -1.50
C VAL A 171 12.61 16.90 0.01
N THR A 172 11.48 17.43 0.47
CA THR A 172 11.06 17.31 1.87
C THR A 172 10.07 16.17 1.99
N VAL A 173 10.34 15.25 2.92
CA VAL A 173 9.45 14.15 3.26
C VAL A 173 8.78 14.48 4.58
N VAL A 174 7.48 14.73 4.52
CA VAL A 174 6.62 14.95 5.68
C VAL A 174 6.20 13.58 6.23
N LEU A 175 6.38 13.40 7.53
CA LEU A 175 6.15 12.17 8.27
C LEU A 175 5.15 12.43 9.39
N ALA A 176 3.90 11.99 9.20
CA ALA A 176 2.82 12.23 10.16
C ALA A 176 2.40 10.94 10.87
N GLY A 177 2.82 10.76 12.12
CA GLY A 177 2.47 9.60 12.94
C GLY A 177 1.05 9.67 13.51
N ASP A 178 0.34 8.54 13.55
CA ASP A 178 -0.90 8.44 14.33
C ASP A 178 -0.61 8.46 15.85
N PRO A 179 -1.62 8.70 16.71
CA PRO A 179 -1.40 8.77 18.16
C PRO A 179 -0.80 7.51 18.79
N ALA A 180 -0.94 6.34 18.13
CA ALA A 180 -0.34 5.11 18.62
C ALA A 180 1.16 5.01 18.27
N ALA A 181 1.60 5.63 17.17
CA ALA A 181 2.99 5.66 16.74
C ALA A 181 3.81 6.77 17.41
N VAL A 182 3.21 7.94 17.67
CA VAL A 182 3.93 9.11 18.21
C VAL A 182 4.64 8.76 19.54
N GLY A 183 5.96 8.92 19.55
CA GLY A 183 6.82 8.62 20.71
C GLY A 183 6.92 7.13 21.09
N SER A 184 6.27 6.23 20.35
CA SER A 184 6.23 4.79 20.62
C SER A 184 6.77 3.94 19.45
N ALA A 185 6.99 4.56 18.29
CA ALA A 185 7.55 3.95 17.10
C ALA A 185 8.82 4.70 16.63
N GLY A 186 9.65 4.03 15.85
CA GLY A 186 10.81 4.60 15.18
C GLY A 186 10.77 4.33 13.67
N TYR A 187 11.26 5.26 12.87
CA TYR A 187 11.30 5.14 11.41
C TYR A 187 12.73 5.17 10.88
N ALA A 188 12.89 4.68 9.65
CA ALA A 188 14.06 4.93 8.83
C ALA A 188 13.61 5.25 7.41
N VAL A 189 14.20 6.27 6.80
CA VAL A 189 13.91 6.74 5.45
C VAL A 189 15.22 6.92 4.68
N ALA A 190 15.23 6.49 3.44
CA ALA A 190 16.35 6.70 2.53
C ALA A 190 15.82 6.99 1.13
N MET A 191 16.61 7.72 0.36
CA MET A 191 16.28 8.08 -0.99
C MET A 191 17.49 7.88 -1.88
N ALA A 192 17.27 7.32 -3.05
CA ALA A 192 18.31 7.15 -4.07
C ALA A 192 17.80 7.66 -5.41
N THR A 193 18.73 8.22 -6.19
CA THR A 193 18.54 8.34 -7.63
C THR A 193 18.40 6.94 -8.18
N SER A 194 17.36 6.70 -8.96
CA SER A 194 17.24 5.42 -9.61
C SER A 194 18.05 5.48 -10.91
N ASP A 195 19.35 5.20 -10.84
CA ASP A 195 20.20 5.15 -12.04
C ASP A 195 19.74 4.01 -12.98
N GLU A 196 19.07 2.98 -12.43
CA GLU A 196 18.33 1.95 -13.19
C GLU A 196 16.95 2.41 -13.68
N ALA A 197 16.35 3.48 -13.14
CA ALA A 197 15.10 4.05 -13.67
C ALA A 197 15.26 4.66 -15.07
N GLY A 198 16.49 4.87 -15.54
CA GLY A 198 16.74 5.14 -16.95
C GLY A 198 16.20 4.03 -17.87
N ARG A 199 15.96 2.81 -17.37
CA ARG A 199 15.35 1.70 -18.12
C ARG A 199 14.02 1.19 -17.57
N GLN A 200 13.65 1.48 -16.32
CA GLN A 200 12.47 0.87 -15.68
C GLN A 200 11.31 1.81 -15.32
N ASP A 201 11.45 3.14 -15.42
CA ASP A 201 10.40 4.10 -15.04
C ASP A 201 9.75 4.84 -16.20
N VAL A 202 10.05 4.47 -17.45
CA VAL A 202 9.10 4.75 -18.54
C VAL A 202 7.96 3.76 -18.30
N PRO A 203 6.73 4.21 -17.99
CA PRO A 203 5.60 3.29 -17.94
C PRO A 203 5.67 2.44 -19.19
N ALA A 204 5.49 1.13 -19.06
CA ALA A 204 5.49 0.26 -20.21
C ALA A 204 4.56 0.88 -21.25
N ALA A 205 5.00 0.94 -22.50
CA ALA A 205 4.23 1.61 -23.56
C ALA A 205 2.78 1.09 -23.61
N GLU A 206 2.60 -0.21 -23.31
CA GLU A 206 1.30 -0.87 -23.11
C GLU A 206 0.49 -0.25 -21.95
N SER A 207 1.07 -0.09 -20.75
CA SER A 207 0.37 0.52 -19.60
C SER A 207 0.02 1.99 -19.85
N ALA A 208 0.92 2.77 -20.44
CA ALA A 208 0.67 4.17 -20.77
C ALA A 208 -0.47 4.32 -21.79
N TRP A 209 -0.45 3.48 -22.84
CA TRP A 209 -1.49 3.41 -23.85
C TRP A 209 -2.84 3.00 -23.25
N ASN A 210 -2.86 2.00 -22.36
CA ASN A 210 -4.06 1.57 -21.65
C ASN A 210 -4.61 2.66 -20.70
N ALA A 211 -3.75 3.40 -19.98
CA ALA A 211 -4.18 4.51 -19.16
C ALA A 211 -4.83 5.64 -20.00
N ALA A 212 -4.31 5.90 -21.20
CA ALA A 212 -4.93 6.84 -22.14
C ALA A 212 -6.30 6.35 -22.62
N ARG A 213 -6.42 5.08 -23.04
CA ARG A 213 -7.72 4.47 -23.42
C ARG A 213 -8.76 4.57 -22.31
N ALA A 214 -8.37 4.28 -21.07
CA ALA A 214 -9.25 4.39 -19.91
C ALA A 214 -9.77 5.83 -19.72
N ALA A 215 -8.90 6.83 -19.89
CA ALA A 215 -9.28 8.24 -19.86
C ALA A 215 -10.19 8.65 -21.02
N ASP A 216 -9.96 8.13 -22.23
CA ASP A 216 -10.82 8.40 -23.38
C ASP A 216 -12.25 7.89 -23.15
N VAL A 217 -12.40 6.72 -22.54
CA VAL A 217 -13.70 6.15 -22.14
C VAL A 217 -14.42 7.06 -21.14
N LEU A 218 -13.72 7.54 -20.10
CA LEU A 218 -14.30 8.48 -19.13
C LEU A 218 -14.71 9.80 -19.79
N THR A 219 -13.87 10.32 -20.69
CA THR A 219 -14.15 11.57 -21.41
C THR A 219 -15.38 11.41 -22.31
N ALA A 220 -15.48 10.29 -23.04
CA ALA A 220 -16.64 9.95 -23.87
C ALA A 220 -17.93 9.76 -23.04
N ALA A 221 -17.80 9.32 -21.78
CA ALA A 221 -18.90 9.24 -20.82
C ALA A 221 -19.25 10.60 -20.17
N GLY A 222 -18.68 11.71 -20.64
CA GLY A 222 -18.99 13.05 -20.13
C GLY A 222 -18.27 13.41 -18.83
N ARG A 223 -17.18 12.71 -18.48
CA ARG A 223 -16.34 13.01 -17.31
C ARG A 223 -15.09 13.79 -17.74
N PRO A 224 -15.10 15.13 -17.72
CA PRO A 224 -13.97 15.93 -18.19
C PRO A 224 -12.76 15.76 -17.26
N SER A 225 -11.56 15.86 -17.82
CA SER A 225 -10.28 15.85 -17.08
C SER A 225 -10.04 14.61 -16.21
N PRO A 226 -10.17 13.38 -16.74
CA PRO A 226 -9.84 12.17 -15.98
C PRO A 226 -8.35 12.13 -15.61
N VAL A 227 -8.07 11.66 -14.39
CA VAL A 227 -6.71 11.41 -13.93
C VAL A 227 -6.25 10.08 -14.51
N ARG A 228 -5.16 10.10 -15.30
CA ARG A 228 -4.54 8.92 -15.92
C ARG A 228 -3.50 8.33 -14.99
N VAL A 229 -3.55 7.02 -14.78
CA VAL A 229 -2.62 6.31 -13.90
C VAL A 229 -2.14 5.03 -14.56
N THR A 230 -0.82 4.84 -14.58
CA THR A 230 -0.21 3.59 -15.07
C THR A 230 -0.02 2.61 -13.91
N THR A 231 0.14 1.31 -14.18
CA THR A 231 0.23 0.31 -13.08
C THR A 231 1.59 0.24 -12.40
N GLU A 232 2.62 0.77 -13.04
CA GLU A 232 3.97 0.94 -12.48
C GLU A 232 4.01 2.10 -11.49
N GLN A 233 3.15 3.09 -11.72
CA GLN A 233 2.85 4.11 -10.74
C GLN A 233 2.01 3.45 -9.64
N VAL A 234 2.66 2.79 -8.68
CA VAL A 234 2.02 2.38 -7.42
C VAL A 234 1.68 3.67 -6.68
N LEU A 235 0.60 4.31 -7.11
CA LEU A 235 0.11 5.54 -6.56
C LEU A 235 -0.89 5.17 -5.46
N SER A 236 -0.47 5.48 -4.24
CA SER A 236 -1.38 6.17 -3.35
C SER A 236 -1.41 7.62 -3.85
N THR A 237 -2.33 7.92 -4.78
CA THR A 237 -2.59 9.30 -5.19
C THR A 237 -3.36 9.94 -4.07
N THR A 238 -2.64 10.67 -3.21
CA THR A 238 -3.27 11.58 -2.26
C THR A 238 -3.78 12.77 -3.06
N HIS A 239 -5.09 12.79 -3.35
CA HIS A 239 -5.74 14.03 -3.73
C HIS A 239 -6.05 14.77 -2.44
N VAL A 240 -5.09 15.56 -1.99
CA VAL A 240 -5.41 16.66 -1.10
C VAL A 240 -6.10 17.70 -1.96
N THR A 241 -7.42 17.76 -1.86
CA THR A 241 -8.17 18.93 -2.26
C THR A 241 -7.60 20.12 -1.50
N GLY A 242 -6.69 20.88 -2.14
CA GLY A 242 -6.00 22.00 -1.54
C GLY A 242 -6.97 23.07 -1.02
N PRO A 243 -6.50 23.99 -0.16
CA PRO A 243 -7.31 25.08 0.39
C PRO A 243 -7.84 25.96 -0.77
N GLY A 244 -9.13 25.80 -1.09
CA GLY A 244 -9.82 26.42 -2.24
C GLY A 244 -10.48 25.42 -3.20
N SER A 245 -10.07 24.15 -3.13
CA SER A 245 -10.68 23.02 -3.86
C SER A 245 -11.26 21.99 -2.91
N ALA A 246 -11.57 22.37 -1.65
CA ALA A 246 -12.23 21.50 -0.69
C ALA A 246 -13.33 20.75 -1.44
N ALA A 247 -13.19 19.42 -1.55
CA ALA A 247 -14.23 18.59 -2.11
C ALA A 247 -15.50 19.06 -1.40
N THR A 248 -16.43 19.66 -2.16
CA THR A 248 -17.60 20.29 -1.56
C THR A 248 -18.21 19.20 -0.70
N PRO A 249 -18.35 19.39 0.62
CA PRO A 249 -18.79 18.30 1.45
C PRO A 249 -20.13 17.79 0.95
N GLY A 250 -20.27 16.48 0.82
CA GLY A 250 -21.40 15.91 0.12
C GLY A 250 -21.04 14.61 -0.58
N ASP A 251 -21.95 14.18 -1.44
CA ASP A 251 -21.81 12.97 -2.22
C ASP A 251 -21.00 13.27 -3.49
N HIS A 252 -19.94 12.49 -3.69
CA HIS A 252 -19.08 12.56 -4.87
C HIS A 252 -19.22 11.27 -5.65
N GLU A 253 -19.27 11.36 -6.96
CA GLU A 253 -19.27 10.20 -7.84
C GLU A 253 -17.82 9.88 -8.25
N LEU A 254 -17.30 8.72 -7.82
CA LEU A 254 -16.06 8.16 -8.33
C LEU A 254 -16.35 7.28 -9.54
N ALA A 255 -16.04 7.79 -10.72
CA ALA A 255 -16.09 7.04 -11.97
C ALA A 255 -14.70 6.47 -12.30
N LEU A 256 -14.61 5.18 -12.60
CA LEU A 256 -13.35 4.50 -12.86
C LEU A 256 -13.42 3.54 -14.05
N VAL A 257 -12.34 3.51 -14.84
CA VAL A 257 -12.13 2.57 -15.95
C VAL A 257 -10.76 1.94 -15.83
N CYS A 258 -10.65 0.61 -15.99
CA CYS A 258 -9.36 -0.06 -16.18
C CYS A 258 -9.24 -0.72 -17.55
N ALA A 259 -8.18 -0.40 -18.29
CA ALA A 259 -7.85 -1.01 -19.57
C ALA A 259 -6.62 -1.92 -19.46
N GLY A 260 -6.61 -3.02 -20.23
CA GLY A 260 -5.55 -4.03 -20.24
C GLY A 260 -5.90 -5.32 -19.46
N PRO A 261 -4.93 -6.20 -19.21
CA PRO A 261 -5.13 -7.49 -18.53
C PRO A 261 -5.20 -7.37 -16.98
N GLY A 262 -5.65 -8.45 -16.33
CA GLY A 262 -5.60 -8.57 -14.86
C GLY A 262 -6.65 -7.77 -14.09
N THR A 263 -6.33 -7.47 -12.83
CA THR A 263 -7.24 -6.86 -11.86
C THR A 263 -6.51 -5.81 -11.02
N LEU A 264 -7.21 -4.70 -10.72
CA LEU A 264 -6.80 -3.72 -9.73
C LEU A 264 -7.61 -3.89 -8.44
N THR A 265 -6.96 -3.86 -7.29
CA THR A 265 -7.65 -3.63 -6.01
C THR A 265 -7.56 -2.15 -5.68
N LEU A 266 -8.67 -1.43 -5.84
CA LEU A 266 -8.83 -0.05 -5.45
C LEU A 266 -9.22 0.05 -3.97
N THR A 267 -8.61 0.97 -3.25
CA THR A 267 -9.01 1.35 -1.89
C THR A 267 -9.05 2.87 -1.82
N VAL A 268 -10.21 3.41 -1.43
CA VAL A 268 -10.39 4.84 -1.18
C VAL A 268 -10.44 5.06 0.32
N GLN A 269 -9.57 5.93 0.83
CA GLN A 269 -9.52 6.28 2.24
C GLN A 269 -9.76 7.77 2.41
N THR A 270 -10.63 8.17 3.33
CA THR A 270 -10.77 9.58 3.72
C THR A 270 -9.65 9.96 4.67
N VAL A 271 -8.88 10.99 4.35
CA VAL A 271 -7.84 11.52 5.23
C VAL A 271 -8.26 12.87 5.78
N ARG A 272 -8.08 13.11 7.07
CA ARG A 272 -8.29 14.46 7.61
C ARG A 272 -7.28 15.41 6.99
N THR A 273 -7.75 16.57 6.57
CA THR A 273 -6.88 17.63 6.08
C THR A 273 -6.86 18.77 7.10
N GLY A 274 -5.68 19.20 7.52
CA GLY A 274 -5.46 20.39 8.34
C GLY A 274 -4.44 21.29 7.65
N ASP A 275 -4.73 22.58 7.48
CA ASP A 275 -3.86 23.54 6.78
C ASP A 275 -3.40 23.09 5.36
N GLY A 276 -4.25 22.32 4.67
CA GLY A 276 -3.92 21.76 3.36
C GLY A 276 -2.91 20.61 3.38
N LYS A 277 -2.62 20.02 4.56
CA LYS A 277 -1.78 18.84 4.74
C LYS A 277 -2.59 17.64 5.26
N VAL A 278 -2.13 16.43 4.98
CA VAL A 278 -2.73 15.19 5.50
C VAL A 278 -2.43 15.06 7.00
N ALA A 279 -3.46 15.15 7.84
CA ALA A 279 -3.37 15.23 9.30
C ALA A 279 -3.72 13.90 10.02
N GLY A 280 -3.52 12.74 9.39
CA GLY A 280 -3.68 11.45 10.06
C GLY A 280 -4.02 10.27 9.14
N SER A 281 -4.19 9.10 9.76
CA SER A 281 -4.59 7.87 9.07
C SER A 281 -6.03 7.95 8.59
N GLY A 282 -6.26 7.59 7.33
CA GLY A 282 -7.60 7.63 6.78
C GLY A 282 -8.50 6.44 7.13
N THR A 283 -9.82 6.64 7.05
CA THR A 283 -10.81 5.56 7.13
C THR A 283 -11.11 5.07 5.73
N THR A 284 -11.03 3.76 5.48
CA THR A 284 -11.45 3.20 4.21
C THR A 284 -12.95 3.43 4.01
N VAL A 285 -13.30 4.20 2.97
CA VAL A 285 -14.69 4.49 2.60
C VAL A 285 -15.18 3.61 1.45
N ALA A 286 -14.27 3.15 0.59
CA ALA A 286 -14.57 2.19 -0.46
C ALA A 286 -13.38 1.25 -0.70
N GLN A 287 -13.68 -0.01 -1.02
CA GLN A 287 -12.68 -0.96 -1.49
C GLN A 287 -13.32 -1.83 -2.57
N GLN A 288 -12.71 -1.87 -3.74
CA GLN A 288 -13.27 -2.55 -4.90
C GLN A 288 -12.19 -3.28 -5.69
N GLN A 289 -12.52 -4.46 -6.21
CA GLN A 289 -11.73 -5.11 -7.23
C GLN A 289 -12.29 -4.77 -8.61
N VAL A 290 -11.44 -4.19 -9.45
CA VAL A 290 -11.78 -3.75 -10.81
C VAL A 290 -11.04 -4.64 -11.78
N LYS A 291 -11.79 -5.43 -12.54
CA LYS A 291 -11.22 -6.26 -13.61
C LYS A 291 -10.91 -5.37 -14.81
N CYS A 292 -9.66 -5.36 -15.23
CA CYS A 292 -9.23 -4.61 -16.41
C CYS A 292 -9.72 -5.33 -17.68
N ARG A 293 -10.05 -4.54 -18.70
CA ARG A 293 -10.53 -5.03 -20.00
C ARG A 293 -9.52 -4.68 -21.08
N ASP A 294 -9.00 -5.70 -21.74
CA ASP A 294 -8.03 -5.50 -22.83
C ASP A 294 -8.75 -5.01 -24.11
N GLU A 295 -9.90 -5.63 -24.40
CA GLU A 295 -10.80 -5.28 -25.50
C GLU A 295 -11.97 -4.43 -24.97
N ASP A 296 -12.23 -3.29 -25.61
CA ASP A 296 -13.31 -2.35 -25.31
C ASP A 296 -13.49 -2.03 -23.82
N PRO A 297 -12.53 -1.28 -23.21
CA PRO A 297 -12.70 -0.76 -21.87
C PRO A 297 -13.98 0.07 -21.80
N ARG A 298 -14.71 -0.10 -20.71
CA ARG A 298 -15.98 0.57 -20.45
C ARG A 298 -15.99 1.01 -19.00
N LEU A 299 -16.94 1.86 -18.65
CA LEU A 299 -17.14 2.28 -17.26
C LEU A 299 -17.35 1.04 -16.39
N ASP A 300 -16.35 0.72 -15.55
CA ASP A 300 -16.35 -0.51 -14.76
C ASP A 300 -17.04 -0.31 -13.42
N ALA A 301 -16.83 0.87 -12.83
CA ALA A 301 -17.38 1.22 -11.55
C ALA A 301 -17.77 2.70 -11.50
N THR A 302 -18.94 2.93 -10.92
CA THR A 302 -19.38 4.20 -10.39
C THR A 302 -19.68 3.95 -8.92
N GLU A 303 -18.91 4.58 -8.04
CA GLU A 303 -19.11 4.47 -6.60
C GLU A 303 -19.47 5.86 -6.06
N LEU A 304 -20.57 5.95 -5.31
CA LEU A 304 -20.91 7.17 -4.58
C LEU A 304 -20.12 7.22 -3.27
N LEU A 305 -19.36 8.29 -3.09
CA LEU A 305 -18.51 8.54 -1.94
C LEU A 305 -19.07 9.74 -1.17
N SER A 306 -19.66 9.51 -0.01
CA SER A 306 -20.01 10.58 0.92
C SER A 306 -18.75 11.07 1.65
N LEU A 307 -18.22 12.23 1.24
CA LEU A 307 -17.04 12.82 1.84
C LEU A 307 -17.44 13.81 2.96
N PRO A 308 -16.98 13.62 4.21
CA PRO A 308 -17.27 14.57 5.28
C PRO A 308 -16.58 15.92 5.04
N ARG A 309 -17.06 16.97 5.72
CA ARG A 309 -16.39 18.28 5.72
C ARG A 309 -14.95 18.13 6.22
N ASP A 310 -14.02 18.82 5.56
CA ASP A 310 -12.60 18.90 5.95
C ASP A 310 -11.79 17.59 5.82
N PHE A 311 -12.25 16.67 4.96
CA PHE A 311 -11.50 15.48 4.58
C PHE A 311 -11.06 15.56 3.11
N GLY A 312 -9.82 15.16 2.86
CA GLY A 312 -9.36 14.73 1.54
C GLY A 312 -9.56 13.23 1.37
N PHE A 313 -9.13 12.70 0.23
CA PHE A 313 -9.15 11.26 -0.03
C PHE A 313 -7.85 10.79 -0.66
N VAL A 314 -7.53 9.54 -0.37
CA VAL A 314 -6.40 8.83 -0.95
C VAL A 314 -6.96 7.65 -1.72
N ILE A 315 -6.69 7.61 -3.03
CA ILE A 315 -6.99 6.45 -3.84
C ILE A 315 -5.70 5.64 -3.97
N THR A 316 -5.73 4.41 -3.47
CA THR A 316 -4.65 3.44 -3.67
C THR A 316 -5.13 2.35 -4.61
N ALA A 317 -4.38 2.10 -5.68
CA ALA A 317 -4.62 0.98 -6.58
C ALA A 317 -3.46 -0.02 -6.50
N VAL A 318 -3.78 -1.28 -6.23
CA VAL A 318 -2.81 -2.38 -6.21
C VAL A 318 -3.09 -3.31 -7.38
N PRO A 319 -2.25 -3.33 -8.43
CA PRO A 319 -2.39 -4.29 -9.52
C PRO A 319 -1.98 -5.70 -9.10
N ASP A 320 -2.68 -6.70 -9.62
CA ASP A 320 -2.20 -8.08 -9.58
C ASP A 320 -0.99 -8.30 -10.53
N GLY A 321 -0.51 -9.54 -10.61
CA GLY A 321 0.66 -9.88 -11.42
C GLY A 321 0.44 -9.72 -12.93
N GLU A 322 -0.80 -9.88 -13.42
CA GLU A 322 -1.11 -9.75 -14.84
C GLU A 322 -1.28 -8.29 -15.26
N ALA A 323 -1.87 -7.47 -14.38
CA ALA A 323 -2.07 -6.04 -14.59
C ALA A 323 -0.76 -5.25 -14.53
N ARG A 324 0.21 -5.70 -13.73
CA ARG A 324 1.48 -4.98 -13.51
C ARG A 324 2.24 -4.76 -14.82
N ASN A 325 2.55 -3.49 -15.09
CA ASN A 325 3.28 -3.02 -16.28
C ASN A 325 2.53 -3.25 -17.60
N ARG A 326 1.23 -3.54 -17.56
CA ARG A 326 0.44 -3.87 -18.76
C ARG A 326 -0.90 -3.18 -18.79
N ALA A 327 -1.63 -3.22 -17.68
CA ALA A 327 -2.85 -2.46 -17.52
C ALA A 327 -2.56 -1.00 -17.19
N GLY A 328 -3.53 -0.14 -17.48
CA GLY A 328 -3.56 1.26 -17.08
C GLY A 328 -5.00 1.65 -16.77
N TRP A 329 -5.19 2.63 -15.91
CA TRP A 329 -6.51 3.02 -15.46
C TRP A 329 -6.67 4.52 -15.40
N ALA A 330 -7.91 4.96 -15.34
CA ALA A 330 -8.24 6.35 -15.16
C ALA A 330 -9.43 6.47 -14.21
N TYR A 331 -9.50 7.60 -13.52
CA TYR A 331 -10.65 7.94 -12.70
C TYR A 331 -11.02 9.40 -12.85
N HIS A 332 -12.27 9.68 -12.54
CA HIS A 332 -12.81 11.03 -12.37
C HIS A 332 -13.57 11.05 -11.05
N LEU A 333 -13.33 12.07 -10.24
CA LEU A 333 -14.14 12.36 -9.07
C LEU A 333 -14.83 13.70 -9.28
N GLY A 334 -16.16 13.67 -9.33
CA GLY A 334 -16.98 14.87 -9.48
C GLY A 334 -18.08 14.91 -8.41
N PRO A 335 -18.66 16.09 -8.14
CA PRO A 335 -19.89 16.17 -7.35
C PRO A 335 -21.03 15.44 -8.08
N GLU A 336 -21.93 14.81 -7.32
CA GLU A 336 -23.21 14.27 -7.85
C GLU A 336 -24.16 15.41 -8.27
#